data_AF-A0A645HU46-F1
#
_entry.id   AF-A0A645HU46-F1
#
_cell.length_a   1.000
_cell.length_b   1.000
_cell.length_c   1.000
_cell.angle_alpha   90.00
_cell.angle_beta   90.00
_cell.angle_gamma   90.00
#
_symmetry.space_group_name_H-M   'P 1'
#
loop_
_entity.id
_entity.type
_entity.pdbx_description
1 polymer ?
#
loop_
_entity_poly.entity_id
_entity_poly.type
_entity_poly.pdbx_seq_one_letter_code
_entity_poly.pdbx_strand_id
1 'polypeptide(L)'
;MMMETAKAVANMGVDGIKIHLLHVIKDTPMEKMLNNNMMTLMEQDEYIKLVCDQLEILPETMIVHRLTGDGKRDELVGPLWSLKKWEVLNAIDDELKRRDSYQGCKFNK
;
A
#
# COMPACT_ATOMS: atom_id res chain seq x y z
N MET A 1 0.55 -9.73 10.36
CA MET A 1 -0.46 -9.54 9.29
C MET A 1 -0.07 -8.32 8.46
N MET A 2 -0.33 -8.34 7.14
CA MET A 2 0.26 -7.48 6.08
C MET A 2 1.80 -7.56 5.96
N MET A 3 2.57 -7.23 6.99
CA MET A 3 4.04 -7.40 6.95
C MET A 3 4.46 -8.86 6.81
N GLU A 4 3.76 -9.77 7.49
CA GLU A 4 4.00 -11.22 7.34
C GLU A 4 3.68 -11.71 5.93
N THR A 5 2.67 -11.12 5.27
CA THR A 5 2.36 -11.41 3.85
C THR A 5 3.49 -10.89 2.95
N ALA A 6 3.99 -9.69 3.19
CA ALA A 6 5.12 -9.14 2.44
C ALA A 6 6.39 -9.97 2.61
N LYS A 7 6.72 -10.40 3.84
CA LYS A 7 7.84 -11.34 4.10
C LYS A 7 7.66 -12.67 3.37
N ALA A 8 6.45 -13.23 3.41
CA ALA A 8 6.17 -14.47 2.71
C ALA A 8 6.39 -14.30 1.20
N VAL A 9 5.86 -13.23 0.60
CA VAL A 9 6.04 -12.91 -0.82
C VAL A 9 7.51 -12.68 -1.18
N ALA A 10 8.27 -11.95 -0.34
CA ALA A 10 9.70 -11.73 -0.51
C ALA A 10 10.48 -13.06 -0.63
N ASN A 11 10.05 -14.08 0.11
CA ASN A 11 10.69 -15.39 0.16
C ASN A 11 10.18 -16.40 -0.88
N MET A 12 9.16 -16.05 -1.67
CA MET A 12 8.59 -16.95 -2.70
C MET A 12 9.39 -16.97 -4.00
N GLY A 13 10.35 -16.05 -4.19
CA GLY A 13 11.09 -15.92 -5.44
C GLY A 13 10.25 -15.42 -6.62
N VAL A 14 9.21 -14.62 -6.35
CA VAL A 14 8.41 -13.97 -7.40
C VAL A 14 9.16 -12.78 -8.00
N ASP A 15 9.00 -12.55 -9.30
CA ASP A 15 9.74 -11.50 -10.01
C ASP A 15 9.18 -10.09 -9.78
N GLY A 16 7.93 -9.96 -9.35
CA GLY A 16 7.31 -8.65 -9.18
C GLY A 16 6.10 -8.62 -8.27
N ILE A 17 5.80 -7.43 -7.76
CA ILE A 17 4.72 -7.18 -6.81
C ILE A 17 3.90 -5.95 -7.23
N LYS A 18 2.60 -6.00 -6.93
CA LYS A 18 1.66 -4.88 -7.06
C LYS A 18 1.06 -4.60 -5.69
N ILE A 19 1.37 -3.45 -5.12
CA ILE A 19 0.76 -3.00 -3.86
C ILE A 19 -0.45 -2.13 -4.19
N HIS A 20 -1.60 -2.50 -3.63
CA HIS A 20 -2.86 -1.81 -3.85
C HIS A 20 -3.55 -1.55 -2.51
N LEU A 21 -3.72 -0.28 -2.18
CA LEU A 21 -4.60 0.19 -1.11
C LEU A 21 -6.03 -0.36 -1.28
N LEU A 22 -6.70 -0.74 -0.20
CA LEU A 22 -8.11 -1.11 -0.27
C LEU A 22 -8.98 0.11 -0.63
N HIS A 23 -9.64 0.05 -1.80
CA HIS A 23 -10.69 0.99 -2.19
C HIS A 23 -12.05 0.38 -1.92
N VAL A 24 -12.87 1.09 -1.14
CA VAL A 24 -14.30 0.80 -1.00
C VAL A 24 -15.04 1.54 -2.10
N ILE A 25 -15.73 0.77 -2.93
CA ILE A 25 -16.47 1.26 -4.10
C ILE A 25 -17.98 1.20 -3.79
N LYS A 26 -18.75 2.13 -4.34
CA LYS A 26 -20.20 2.18 -4.23
C LYS A 26 -20.84 0.88 -4.70
N ASP A 27 -21.98 0.55 -4.11
CA ASP A 27 -22.79 -0.62 -4.42
C ASP A 27 -22.06 -1.97 -4.20
N THR A 28 -21.01 -1.96 -3.37
CA THR A 28 -20.30 -3.18 -2.97
C THR A 28 -20.67 -3.63 -1.56
N PRO A 29 -20.50 -4.93 -1.22
CA PRO A 29 -20.63 -5.38 0.17
C PRO A 29 -19.72 -4.62 1.15
N MET A 30 -18.54 -4.16 0.70
CA MET A 30 -17.64 -3.38 1.55
C MET A 30 -18.19 -2.01 1.91
N GLU A 31 -18.96 -1.36 1.04
CA GLU A 31 -19.65 -0.11 1.42
C GLU A 31 -20.63 -0.36 2.57
N LYS A 32 -21.39 -1.45 2.52
CA LYS A 32 -22.30 -1.84 3.62
C LYS A 32 -21.54 -2.14 4.90
N MET A 33 -20.41 -2.84 4.80
CA MET A 33 -19.55 -3.13 5.96
C MET A 33 -18.99 -1.85 6.58
N LEU A 34 -18.52 -0.91 5.75
CA LEU A 34 -18.01 0.38 6.20
C LEU A 34 -19.11 1.21 6.88
N ASN A 35 -20.29 1.32 6.27
CA ASN A 35 -21.43 2.07 6.82
C ASN A 35 -21.96 1.47 8.13
N ASN A 36 -21.82 0.16 8.32
CA ASN A 36 -22.21 -0.54 9.55
C ASN A 36 -21.07 -0.60 10.59
N ASN A 37 -19.97 0.16 10.41
CA ASN A 37 -18.79 0.16 11.28
C ASN A 37 -18.14 -1.21 11.50
N MET A 38 -18.30 -2.14 10.54
CA MET A 38 -17.67 -3.47 10.58
C MET A 38 -16.20 -3.44 10.14
N MET A 39 -15.77 -2.33 9.56
CA MET A 39 -14.39 -2.08 9.16
C MET A 39 -14.10 -0.59 9.18
N THR A 40 -12.83 -0.25 9.29
CA THR A 40 -12.32 1.13 9.15
C THR A 40 -11.40 1.21 7.95
N LEU A 41 -11.33 2.40 7.35
CA LEU A 41 -10.37 2.68 6.30
C LEU A 41 -9.03 3.05 6.92
N MET A 42 -7.94 2.73 6.22
CA MET A 42 -6.59 3.07 6.63
C MET A 42 -6.33 4.56 6.42
N GLU A 43 -5.67 5.19 7.37
CA GLU A 43 -5.23 6.57 7.23
C GLU A 43 -4.03 6.67 6.28
N GLN A 44 -3.88 7.82 5.62
CA GLN A 44 -2.82 8.01 4.61
C GLN A 44 -1.42 7.76 5.20
N ASP A 45 -1.14 8.30 6.38
CA ASP A 45 0.17 8.15 7.04
C ASP A 45 0.46 6.69 7.44
N GLU A 46 -0.57 5.95 7.85
CA GLU A 46 -0.45 4.52 8.15
C GLU A 46 -0.10 3.73 6.89
N TYR A 47 -0.77 4.04 5.78
CA TYR A 47 -0.50 3.44 4.49
C TYR A 47 0.94 3.71 4.03
N ILE A 48 1.37 4.98 4.07
CA ILE A 48 2.73 5.38 3.67
C ILE A 48 3.78 4.61 4.48
N LYS A 49 3.64 4.58 5.81
CA LYS A 49 4.59 3.88 6.68
C LYS A 49 4.64 2.39 6.37
N LEU A 50 3.47 1.76 6.20
CA LEU A 50 3.37 0.34 5.90
C LEU A 50 4.00 0.00 4.54
N VAL A 51 3.76 0.81 3.50
CA VAL A 51 4.38 0.60 2.18
C VAL A 51 5.90 0.72 2.27
N CYS A 52 6.43 1.71 3.00
CA CYS A 52 7.87 1.84 3.22
C CYS A 52 8.44 0.63 3.95
N ASP A 53 7.78 0.17 5.02
CA ASP A 53 8.19 -1.02 5.77
C ASP A 53 8.24 -2.26 4.88
N GLN A 54 7.25 -2.42 3.98
CA GLN A 54 7.21 -3.50 3.00
C GLN A 54 8.38 -3.38 2.01
N LEU A 55 8.58 -2.20 1.40
CA LEU A 55 9.64 -1.98 0.43
C LEU A 55 11.02 -2.33 0.99
N GLU A 56 11.31 -1.92 2.22
CA GLU A 56 12.60 -2.17 2.88
C GLU A 56 12.94 -3.66 3.01
N ILE A 57 11.93 -4.54 3.09
CA ILE A 57 12.11 -6.00 3.24
C ILE A 57 11.92 -6.79 1.94
N LEU A 58 11.51 -6.16 0.84
CA LEU A 58 11.40 -6.84 -0.45
C LEU A 58 12.79 -7.01 -1.08
N PRO A 59 13.05 -8.09 -1.84
CA PRO A 59 14.32 -8.25 -2.54
C PRO A 59 14.59 -7.08 -3.49
N GLU A 60 15.85 -6.65 -3.59
CA GLU A 60 16.28 -5.60 -4.53
C GLU A 60 16.01 -5.96 -6.01
N THR A 61 15.96 -7.27 -6.31
CA THR A 61 15.70 -7.79 -7.65
C THR A 61 14.21 -7.84 -8.01
N MET A 62 13.30 -7.66 -7.05
CA MET A 62 11.87 -7.74 -7.28
C MET A 62 11.34 -6.44 -7.92
N ILE A 63 10.59 -6.56 -9.01
CA ILE A 63 10.00 -5.42 -9.70
C ILE A 63 8.75 -4.93 -8.95
N VAL A 64 8.77 -3.70 -8.46
CA VAL A 64 7.58 -3.05 -7.91
C VAL A 64 6.79 -2.39 -9.04
N HIS A 65 5.69 -3.02 -9.44
CA HIS A 65 4.86 -2.53 -10.54
C HIS A 65 3.99 -1.32 -10.15
N ARG A 66 3.55 -1.26 -8.88
CA ARG A 66 2.74 -0.14 -8.35
C ARG A 66 2.75 -0.09 -6.83
N LEU A 67 2.58 1.12 -6.31
CA LEU A 67 2.52 1.43 -4.87
C LEU A 67 1.17 1.98 -4.42
N THR A 68 0.23 2.23 -5.32
CA THR A 68 -1.11 2.73 -4.98
C THR A 68 -2.12 2.39 -6.08
N GLY A 69 -3.41 2.47 -5.72
CA GLY A 69 -4.60 2.24 -6.52
C GLY A 69 -5.09 3.50 -7.25
N ASP A 70 -5.79 3.35 -8.38
CA ASP A 70 -6.61 4.43 -8.95
C ASP A 70 -8.08 4.03 -8.80
N GLY A 71 -8.88 4.87 -8.15
CA GLY A 71 -10.33 4.68 -8.01
C GLY A 71 -11.08 5.69 -8.89
N LYS A 72 -12.16 5.26 -9.53
CA LYS A 72 -13.06 6.19 -10.21
C LYS A 72 -13.69 7.14 -9.19
N ARG A 73 -13.53 8.45 -9.39
CA ARG A 73 -13.88 9.47 -8.40
C ARG A 73 -15.36 9.46 -8.01
N ASP A 74 -16.22 9.16 -8.95
CA ASP A 74 -17.67 9.09 -8.80
C ASP A 74 -18.15 7.79 -8.12
N GLU A 75 -17.36 6.73 -8.18
CA GLU A 75 -17.67 5.42 -7.59
C GLU A 75 -16.93 5.16 -6.26
N LEU A 76 -15.89 5.93 -5.92
CA LEU A 76 -15.10 5.73 -4.71
C LEU A 76 -15.83 6.25 -3.45
N VAL A 77 -16.05 5.35 -2.48
CA VAL A 77 -16.53 5.67 -1.13
C VAL A 77 -15.36 6.08 -0.25
N GLY A 78 -14.23 5.34 -0.33
CA GLY A 78 -13.01 5.74 0.34
C GLY A 78 -11.87 4.71 0.26
N PRO A 79 -10.67 5.05 0.79
CA PRO A 79 -10.37 6.36 1.38
C PRO A 79 -10.16 7.45 0.32
N LEU A 80 -10.70 8.64 0.56
CA LEU A 80 -10.72 9.71 -0.45
C LEU A 80 -9.35 10.35 -0.70
N TRP A 81 -8.43 10.25 0.26
CA TRP A 81 -7.06 10.74 0.10
C TRP A 81 -6.33 10.01 -1.05
N SER A 82 -6.74 8.79 -1.40
CA SER A 82 -6.10 8.01 -2.46
C SER A 82 -6.27 8.58 -3.86
N LEU A 83 -7.29 9.42 -4.07
CA LEU A 83 -7.49 10.15 -5.33
C LEU A 83 -6.34 11.09 -5.66
N LYS A 84 -5.55 11.46 -4.65
CA LYS A 84 -4.39 12.34 -4.78
C LYS A 84 -3.10 11.53 -5.01
N LYS A 85 -3.10 10.73 -6.07
CA LYS A 85 -2.02 9.77 -6.40
C LYS A 85 -0.60 10.33 -6.24
N TRP A 86 -0.33 11.50 -6.80
CA TRP A 86 1.00 12.12 -6.74
C TRP A 86 1.39 12.51 -5.31
N GLU A 87 0.46 13.00 -4.50
CA GLU A 87 0.73 13.31 -3.09
C GLU A 87 1.10 12.04 -2.31
N VAL A 88 0.41 10.92 -2.55
CA VAL A 88 0.72 9.63 -1.91
C VAL A 88 2.10 9.11 -2.33
N LEU A 89 2.41 9.13 -3.63
CA LEU A 89 3.71 8.66 -4.14
C LEU A 89 4.87 9.51 -3.63
N ASN A 90 4.72 10.83 -3.64
CA ASN A 90 5.73 11.75 -3.12
C ASN A 90 5.93 11.54 -1.62
N ALA A 91 4.85 11.33 -0.86
CA ALA A 91 4.95 11.09 0.57
C ALA A 91 5.66 9.76 0.90
N ILE A 92 5.50 8.73 0.06
CA ILE A 92 6.29 7.48 0.19
C ILE A 92 7.78 7.74 -0.07
N ASP A 93 8.11 8.48 -1.14
CA ASP A 93 9.48 8.85 -1.46
C ASP A 93 10.12 9.70 -0.36
N ASP A 94 9.40 10.70 0.16
CA ASP A 94 9.84 11.56 1.25
C ASP A 94 10.04 10.77 2.55
N GLU A 95 9.16 9.80 2.85
CA GLU A 95 9.28 8.95 4.02
C GLU A 95 10.50 8.00 3.93
N LEU A 96 10.78 7.43 2.76
CA LEU A 96 12.00 6.64 2.53
C LEU A 96 13.26 7.50 2.68
N LYS A 97 13.28 8.70 2.10
CA LYS A 97 14.39 9.66 2.28
C LYS A 97 14.59 10.04 3.75
N ARG A 98 13.49 10.31 4.47
CA ARG A 98 13.53 10.65 5.91
C ARG A 98 14.13 9.51 6.74
N ARG A 99 13.92 8.26 6.31
CA ARG A 99 14.46 7.05 6.95
C ARG A 99 15.88 6.70 6.51
N ASP A 100 16.41 7.38 5.50
CA ASP A 100 17.64 6.98 4.79
C ASP A 100 17.54 5.50 4.33
N SER A 101 16.40 5.13 3.76
CA SER A 101 16.07 3.76 3.37
C SER A 101 15.63 3.65 1.91
N TYR A 102 15.63 2.42 1.40
CA TYR A 102 15.28 2.09 0.03
C TYR A 102 14.80 0.63 -0.05
N GLN A 103 14.29 0.22 -1.21
CA GLN A 103 13.82 -1.15 -1.41
C GLN A 103 14.94 -2.17 -1.11
N GLY A 104 14.66 -3.13 -0.24
CA GLY A 104 15.57 -4.22 0.08
C GLY A 104 16.73 -3.88 1.00
N CYS A 105 16.81 -2.65 1.55
CA CYS A 105 17.87 -2.31 2.50
C CYS A 105 17.84 -3.13 3.80
N LYS A 106 16.72 -3.79 4.11
CA LYS A 106 16.53 -4.71 5.24
C LYS A 106 16.22 -6.14 4.80
N PHE A 107 16.40 -6.47 3.53
CA PHE A 107 16.16 -7.83 3.04
C PHE A 107 17.24 -8.78 3.56
N ASN A 108 16.87 -9.67 4.46
CA ASN A 108 17.71 -10.75 4.95
C ASN A 108 17.15 -12.07 4.40
N LYS A 109 18.00 -12.80 3.66
CA LYS A 109 17.64 -14.07 3.03
C LYS A 109 17.68 -15.23 4.02
#